data_AF-A0A7C6TEK7-F1
#
_entry.id   AF-A0A7C6TEK7-F1
#
_cell.length_a   1.000
_cell.length_b   1.000
_cell.length_c   1.000
_cell.angle_alpha   90.00
_cell.angle_beta   90.00
_cell.angle_gamma   90.00
#
_symmetry.space_group_name_H-M   'P 1'
#
loop_
_entity.id
_entity.type
_entity.pdbx_description
1 polymer ?
#
loop_
_entity_poly.entity_id
_entity_poly.type
_entity_poly.pdbx_seq_one_letter_code
_entity_poly.pdbx_strand_id
1 'polypeptide(L)'
;MRNARYGLYLVVLSLLTIATLALAGCQPSTAPTPPAEEAPPVLTVLDKAFTVADLEALDQVTATVDGTAYHGVGLLAVLDAAEVAASAVALVGSDGYSANVTVADLTAECVLAYAEGGGLDAVLPGLTKAAWVRDVVTIRANAPAAAPAAAPGEAAAETATLGGPVSVVDAAGRTVELAHLPQRIMVVGTGPHMSLHLLYMFPEGRERLVGTESRSATASNFLPYVDARFEQVPTLAANPNVEQIAALAPDLVIMKGIIADPTAEALAQVDIPVLYLGLETVDHFFADLANLGVVLGNTKRADEIAAFYRSRLERLAERTAAVPADERPRVLLLEYSDRGGEVAVQVPARAWMQTVEVETAGGHPVWLDSAAPTDGWTVVNLEQIAAWDADTIVVIVWYTLDPQEVIDGLKADPQWAALRAVKEGRIYAFPQDIFGWDQPEPRWILGMNWLATRIHPERFADLDMHAEIMAYFGELYGMDAAAIERDILPKVRMDVH
;
A
#
# COMPACT_ATOMS: atom_id res chain seq x y z
N MET A 1 27.99 53.49 -73.62
CA MET A 1 28.27 54.59 -72.68
C MET A 1 26.95 55.29 -72.36
N ARG A 2 26.72 55.62 -71.09
CA ARG A 2 25.74 56.60 -70.58
C ARG A 2 24.65 57.07 -71.56
N ASN A 3 23.39 56.73 -71.27
CA ASN A 3 22.24 57.63 -71.41
C ASN A 3 21.06 56.96 -70.67
N ALA A 4 20.75 57.33 -69.42
CA ALA A 4 20.18 58.58 -68.94
C ALA A 4 18.67 58.67 -69.17
N ARG A 5 17.95 58.59 -68.03
CA ARG A 5 16.79 59.43 -67.65
C ARG A 5 15.63 59.44 -68.64
N TYR A 6 14.57 58.69 -68.33
CA TYR A 6 13.14 59.04 -68.40
C TYR A 6 12.32 57.73 -68.33
N GLY A 7 11.97 57.29 -67.12
CA GLY A 7 11.14 56.09 -66.91
C GLY A 7 10.60 55.94 -65.48
N LEU A 8 10.67 57.02 -64.69
CA LEU A 8 10.26 57.07 -63.29
C LEU A 8 9.23 58.19 -63.16
N TYR A 9 8.00 58.02 -63.67
CA TYR A 9 6.84 58.86 -63.33
C TYR A 9 5.49 58.33 -63.87
N LEU A 10 5.35 57.02 -64.18
CA LEU A 10 4.11 56.48 -64.77
C LEU A 10 3.61 55.13 -64.22
N VAL A 11 4.11 54.67 -63.07
CA VAL A 11 3.56 53.46 -62.38
C VAL A 11 3.22 53.73 -60.90
N VAL A 12 3.37 54.96 -60.41
CA VAL A 12 3.08 55.33 -59.00
C VAL A 12 1.73 56.05 -58.84
N LEU A 13 0.93 56.17 -59.92
CA LEU A 13 -0.41 56.79 -59.86
C LEU A 13 -1.58 55.85 -60.19
N SER A 14 -1.36 54.54 -60.11
CA SER A 14 -2.39 53.49 -60.28
C SER A 14 -2.59 52.62 -59.04
N LEU A 15 -1.94 52.96 -57.92
CA LEU A 15 -2.00 52.21 -56.65
C LEU A 15 -2.70 52.98 -55.50
N LEU A 16 -3.28 54.15 -55.76
CA LEU A 16 -4.02 54.92 -54.74
C LEU A 16 -5.53 55.12 -55.03
N THR A 17 -6.08 54.44 -56.05
CA THR A 17 -7.51 54.58 -56.44
C THR A 17 -8.24 53.24 -56.60
N ILE A 18 -7.67 52.14 -56.08
CA ILE A 18 -8.36 50.86 -55.87
C ILE A 18 -8.28 50.50 -54.37
N ALA A 19 -8.53 51.49 -53.51
CA ALA A 19 -8.57 51.33 -52.05
C ALA A 19 -9.90 51.82 -51.43
N THR A 20 -10.94 52.06 -52.25
CA THR A 20 -12.21 52.63 -51.75
C THR A 20 -13.48 52.03 -52.38
N LEU A 21 -13.40 50.92 -53.11
CA LEU A 21 -14.57 50.19 -53.62
C LEU A 21 -14.30 48.68 -53.77
N ALA A 22 -14.03 48.01 -52.66
CA ALA A 22 -14.19 46.55 -52.51
C ALA A 22 -14.39 46.14 -51.03
N LEU A 23 -14.93 47.06 -50.21
CA LEU A 23 -15.43 46.78 -48.86
C LEU A 23 -16.90 46.33 -48.97
N ALA A 24 -17.12 45.16 -49.55
CA ALA A 24 -18.36 44.40 -49.46
C ALA A 24 -18.10 42.99 -50.00
N GLY A 25 -17.89 42.01 -49.11
CA GLY A 25 -18.04 40.60 -49.50
C GLY A 25 -16.95 39.60 -49.09
N CYS A 26 -15.92 39.96 -48.33
CA CYS A 26 -15.01 38.95 -47.77
C CYS A 26 -14.95 39.08 -46.24
N GLN A 27 -15.75 38.26 -45.56
CA GLN A 27 -15.53 38.00 -44.14
C GLN A 27 -14.27 37.14 -44.00
N PRO A 28 -13.31 37.50 -43.13
CA PRO A 28 -12.32 36.53 -42.67
C PRO A 28 -13.07 35.44 -41.90
N SER A 29 -12.91 34.19 -42.34
CA SER A 29 -13.34 33.02 -41.59
C SER A 29 -12.68 33.08 -40.22
N THR A 30 -13.45 33.35 -39.17
CA THR A 30 -13.01 33.12 -37.80
C THR A 30 -12.85 31.61 -37.64
N ALA A 31 -11.60 31.14 -37.74
CA ALA A 31 -11.26 29.85 -37.16
C ALA A 31 -11.76 29.87 -35.70
N PRO A 32 -12.47 28.83 -35.23
CA PRO A 32 -12.87 28.79 -33.85
C PRO A 32 -11.61 28.94 -32.98
N THR A 33 -11.63 29.91 -32.08
CA THR A 33 -10.67 29.98 -30.98
C THR A 33 -10.66 28.58 -30.35
N PRO A 34 -9.49 27.93 -30.19
CA PRO A 34 -9.44 26.69 -29.44
C PRO A 34 -10.10 26.95 -28.08
N PRO A 35 -10.95 26.04 -27.57
CA PRO A 35 -11.51 26.21 -26.24
C PRO A 35 -10.36 26.52 -25.28
N ALA A 36 -10.55 27.51 -24.41
CA ALA A 36 -9.60 27.80 -23.36
C ALA A 36 -9.29 26.47 -22.68
N GLU A 37 -8.00 26.11 -22.64
CA GLU A 37 -7.52 24.91 -21.98
C GLU A 37 -7.96 25.03 -20.51
N GLU A 38 -9.02 24.30 -20.14
CA GLU A 38 -9.54 24.31 -18.78
C GLU A 38 -8.40 23.89 -17.86
N ALA A 39 -8.15 24.70 -16.83
CA ALA A 39 -7.08 24.42 -15.88
C ALA A 39 -7.28 23.01 -15.30
N PRO A 40 -6.21 22.22 -15.10
CA PRO A 40 -6.35 20.87 -14.58
C PRO A 40 -7.01 20.91 -13.19
N PRO A 41 -7.88 19.94 -12.88
CA PRO A 41 -8.50 19.86 -11.57
C PRO A 41 -7.45 19.55 -10.50
N VAL A 42 -7.60 20.19 -9.35
CA VAL A 42 -6.72 19.99 -8.17
C VAL A 42 -7.39 19.13 -7.11
N LEU A 43 -8.71 18.96 -7.19
CA LEU A 43 -9.50 18.16 -6.26
C LEU A 43 -10.63 17.46 -7.00
N THR A 44 -10.85 16.19 -6.73
CA THR A 44 -12.05 15.46 -7.18
C THR A 44 -12.90 15.08 -5.97
N VAL A 45 -14.16 15.51 -5.94
CA VAL A 45 -15.11 15.17 -4.88
C VAL A 45 -16.21 14.31 -5.48
N LEU A 46 -16.28 13.03 -5.09
CA LEU A 46 -17.05 11.99 -5.78
C LEU A 46 -16.65 11.94 -7.27
N ASP A 47 -17.57 12.33 -8.15
CA ASP A 47 -17.35 12.39 -9.60
C ASP A 47 -17.21 13.84 -10.12
N LYS A 48 -17.16 14.84 -9.22
CA LYS A 48 -17.06 16.27 -9.58
C LYS A 48 -15.62 16.76 -9.40
N ALA A 49 -15.05 17.28 -10.47
CA ALA A 49 -13.71 17.85 -10.49
C ALA A 49 -13.76 19.36 -10.17
N PHE A 50 -12.81 19.85 -9.37
CA PHE A 50 -12.68 21.25 -8.98
C PHE A 50 -11.30 21.78 -9.36
N THR A 51 -11.27 22.92 -10.03
CA THR A 51 -10.05 23.70 -10.25
C THR A 51 -9.77 24.62 -9.05
N VAL A 52 -8.57 25.20 -8.98
CA VAL A 52 -8.25 26.20 -7.93
C VAL A 52 -9.26 27.36 -7.97
N ALA A 53 -9.62 27.84 -9.17
CA ALA A 53 -10.58 28.93 -9.33
C ALA A 53 -11.99 28.56 -8.82
N ASP A 54 -12.42 27.31 -9.01
CA ASP A 54 -13.70 26.83 -8.48
C ASP A 54 -13.68 26.84 -6.95
N LEU A 55 -12.57 26.39 -6.34
CA LEU A 55 -12.42 26.38 -4.89
C LEU A 55 -12.32 27.80 -4.30
N GLU A 56 -11.61 28.71 -4.96
CA GLU A 56 -11.50 30.12 -4.54
C GLU A 56 -12.84 30.88 -4.63
N ALA A 57 -13.76 30.43 -5.48
CA ALA A 57 -15.10 31.00 -5.61
C ALA A 57 -16.08 30.55 -4.50
N LEU A 58 -15.73 29.50 -3.75
CA LEU A 58 -16.49 29.02 -2.59
C LEU A 58 -16.11 29.78 -1.32
N ASP A 59 -16.86 29.55 -0.23
CA ASP A 59 -16.64 30.21 1.05
C ASP A 59 -15.24 29.89 1.61
N GLN A 60 -14.43 30.94 1.76
CA GLN A 60 -13.07 30.86 2.31
C GLN A 60 -13.09 30.94 3.84
N VAL A 61 -12.27 30.12 4.48
CA VAL A 61 -12.14 29.97 5.93
C VAL A 61 -10.68 30.13 6.35
N THR A 62 -10.47 30.71 7.52
CA THR A 62 -9.16 30.71 8.18
C THR A 62 -9.28 30.04 9.54
N ALA A 63 -8.69 28.85 9.67
CA ALA A 63 -8.64 28.10 10.92
C ALA A 63 -7.36 28.45 11.69
N THR A 64 -7.43 28.56 13.01
CA THR A 64 -6.23 28.73 13.86
C THR A 64 -6.08 27.53 14.78
N VAL A 65 -4.99 26.77 14.63
CA VAL A 65 -4.71 25.60 15.47
C VAL A 65 -3.29 25.68 16.00
N ASP A 66 -3.13 25.53 17.32
CA ASP A 66 -1.84 25.56 18.02
C ASP A 66 -1.02 26.85 17.73
N GLY A 67 -1.71 27.97 17.46
CA GLY A 67 -1.09 29.26 17.13
C GLY A 67 -0.72 29.45 15.65
N THR A 68 -0.96 28.45 14.81
CA THR A 68 -0.75 28.52 13.35
C THR A 68 -2.07 28.80 12.64
N ALA A 69 -2.08 29.77 11.73
CA ALA A 69 -3.24 30.10 10.91
C ALA A 69 -3.17 29.37 9.56
N TYR A 70 -4.26 28.70 9.19
CA TYR A 70 -4.43 27.95 7.96
C TYR A 70 -5.55 28.59 7.15
N HIS A 71 -5.25 29.03 5.93
CA HIS A 71 -6.20 29.71 5.05
C HIS A 71 -6.53 28.83 3.84
N GLY A 72 -7.82 28.71 3.53
CA GLY A 72 -8.28 28.07 2.30
C GLY A 72 -9.79 27.94 2.22
N VAL A 73 -10.28 26.99 1.44
CA VAL A 73 -11.73 26.80 1.23
C VAL A 73 -12.35 25.98 2.36
N GLY A 74 -13.54 26.38 2.82
CA GLY A 74 -14.27 25.64 3.85
C GLY A 74 -14.69 24.25 3.38
N LEU A 75 -14.35 23.21 4.14
CA LEU A 75 -14.60 21.82 3.73
C LEU A 75 -16.11 21.54 3.55
N LEU A 76 -16.97 22.09 4.42
CA LEU A 76 -18.42 21.96 4.28
C LEU A 76 -18.96 22.62 2.99
N ALA A 77 -18.39 23.75 2.57
CA ALA A 77 -18.79 24.43 1.33
C ALA A 77 -18.41 23.60 0.09
N VAL A 78 -17.24 22.94 0.13
CA VAL A 78 -16.81 22.01 -0.93
C VAL A 78 -17.75 20.80 -1.03
N LEU A 79 -18.12 20.20 0.11
CA LEU A 79 -19.05 19.08 0.15
C LEU A 79 -20.45 19.46 -0.35
N ASP A 80 -20.95 20.64 0.00
CA ASP A 80 -22.24 21.16 -0.46
C ASP A 80 -22.24 21.44 -1.97
N ALA A 81 -21.20 22.10 -2.48
CA ALA A 81 -21.02 22.34 -3.93
C ALA A 81 -20.95 21.02 -4.73
N ALA A 82 -20.38 19.98 -4.11
CA ALA A 82 -20.32 18.65 -4.69
C ALA A 82 -21.62 17.84 -4.54
N GLU A 83 -22.63 18.35 -3.82
CA GLU A 83 -23.90 17.66 -3.50
C GLU A 83 -23.70 16.32 -2.77
N VAL A 84 -22.73 16.27 -1.85
CA VAL A 84 -22.41 15.05 -1.09
C VAL A 84 -23.53 14.72 -0.10
N ALA A 85 -24.28 13.64 -0.36
CA ALA A 85 -25.35 13.14 0.51
C ALA A 85 -24.89 12.09 1.54
N ALA A 86 -23.59 11.73 1.55
CA ALA A 86 -23.05 10.71 2.44
C ALA A 86 -22.91 11.20 3.88
N SER A 87 -23.15 10.32 4.86
CA SER A 87 -22.97 10.65 6.29
C SER A 87 -21.50 10.72 6.71
N ALA A 88 -20.59 10.15 5.90
CA ALA A 88 -19.16 10.19 6.09
C ALA A 88 -18.45 10.28 4.74
N VAL A 89 -17.28 10.89 4.73
CA VAL A 89 -16.41 11.04 3.57
C VAL A 89 -14.99 10.58 3.91
N ALA A 90 -14.28 10.03 2.92
CA ALA A 90 -12.85 9.78 3.03
C ALA A 90 -12.12 10.89 2.30
N LEU A 91 -11.26 11.61 3.02
CA LEU A 91 -10.31 12.57 2.46
C LEU A 91 -9.06 11.77 2.06
N VAL A 92 -8.56 11.93 0.83
CA VAL A 92 -7.44 11.14 0.29
C VAL A 92 -6.37 12.10 -0.24
N GLY A 93 -5.18 11.99 0.34
CA GLY A 93 -3.97 12.70 -0.06
C GLY A 93 -3.34 12.13 -1.32
N SER A 94 -2.50 12.92 -1.99
CA SER A 94 -1.74 12.49 -3.17
C SER A 94 -0.75 11.36 -2.87
N ASP A 95 -0.33 11.23 -1.61
CA ASP A 95 0.51 10.15 -1.08
C ASP A 95 -0.26 8.86 -0.77
N GLY A 96 -1.59 8.86 -1.00
CA GLY A 96 -2.48 7.73 -0.73
C GLY A 96 -2.98 7.65 0.70
N TYR A 97 -2.50 8.51 1.62
CA TYR A 97 -3.05 8.58 2.97
C TYR A 97 -4.52 8.97 2.90
N SER A 98 -5.38 8.26 3.64
CA SER A 98 -6.79 8.62 3.71
C SER A 98 -7.33 8.62 5.13
N ALA A 99 -8.19 9.59 5.40
CA ALA A 99 -8.87 9.71 6.67
C ALA A 99 -10.38 9.75 6.47
N ASN A 100 -11.09 8.93 7.23
CA ASN A 100 -12.54 8.91 7.26
C ASN A 100 -13.06 9.94 8.25
N VAL A 101 -13.96 10.80 7.79
CA VAL A 101 -14.56 11.87 8.58
C VAL A 101 -16.07 11.81 8.47
N THR A 102 -16.76 11.76 9.61
CA THR A 102 -18.22 11.90 9.65
C THR A 102 -18.58 13.34 9.30
N VAL A 103 -19.49 13.55 8.36
CA VAL A 103 -19.90 14.90 7.92
C VAL A 103 -20.54 15.69 9.08
N ALA A 104 -21.24 15.00 9.98
CA ALA A 104 -21.85 15.61 11.17
C ALA A 104 -20.83 16.14 12.19
N ASP A 105 -19.59 15.65 12.17
CA ASP A 105 -18.53 16.09 13.09
C ASP A 105 -17.70 17.26 12.50
N LEU A 106 -17.94 17.62 11.23
CA LEU A 106 -17.31 18.76 10.59
C LEU A 106 -17.92 20.07 11.08
N THR A 107 -17.06 21.06 11.31
CA THR A 107 -17.47 22.40 11.74
C THR A 107 -17.18 23.42 10.64
N ALA A 108 -17.70 24.64 10.80
CA ALA A 108 -17.40 25.76 9.91
C ALA A 108 -15.91 26.18 9.93
N GLU A 109 -15.12 25.69 10.89
CA GLU A 109 -13.68 25.95 10.98
C GLU A 109 -12.83 24.88 10.24
N CYS A 110 -13.45 23.78 9.77
CA CYS A 110 -12.75 22.77 8.98
C CYS A 110 -12.45 23.31 7.57
N VAL A 111 -11.18 23.25 7.16
CA VAL A 111 -10.68 23.93 5.96
C VAL A 111 -9.79 23.00 5.13
N LEU A 112 -9.89 23.08 3.81
CA LEU A 112 -8.86 22.63 2.88
C LEU A 112 -7.91 23.81 2.63
N ALA A 113 -6.83 23.86 3.39
CA ALA A 113 -5.89 24.96 3.39
C ALA A 113 -4.97 24.91 2.17
N TYR A 114 -4.72 26.06 1.55
CA TYR A 114 -3.78 26.17 0.44
C TYR A 114 -2.35 26.05 0.95
N ALA A 115 -1.66 24.96 0.62
CA ALA A 115 -0.28 24.73 1.00
C ALA A 115 0.69 25.52 0.10
N GLU A 116 1.89 25.85 0.61
CA GLU A 116 2.91 26.59 -0.16
C GLU A 116 3.35 25.86 -1.45
N GLY A 117 3.12 24.54 -1.54
CA GLY A 117 3.38 23.72 -2.73
C GLY A 117 2.24 23.66 -3.76
N GLY A 118 1.13 24.36 -3.54
CA GLY A 118 -0.06 24.34 -4.42
C GLY A 118 -1.06 23.21 -4.14
N GLY A 119 -0.79 22.39 -3.12
CA GLY A 119 -1.69 21.34 -2.64
C GLY A 119 -2.76 21.83 -1.65
N LEU A 120 -3.64 20.92 -1.25
CA LEU A 120 -4.75 21.20 -0.33
C LEU A 120 -4.62 20.40 0.98
N ASP A 121 -4.23 21.04 2.07
CA ASP A 121 -4.14 20.35 3.38
C ASP A 121 -5.48 20.40 4.12
N ALA A 122 -6.08 19.24 4.39
CA ALA A 122 -7.24 19.15 5.27
C ALA A 122 -6.86 19.38 6.74
N VAL A 123 -7.26 20.55 7.23
CA VAL A 123 -7.08 20.99 8.61
C VAL A 123 -8.44 20.96 9.30
N LEU A 124 -8.60 20.06 10.26
CA LEU A 124 -9.90 19.77 10.90
C LEU A 124 -9.86 20.06 12.41
N PRO A 125 -10.00 21.34 12.83
CA PRO A 125 -10.08 21.70 14.24
C PRO A 125 -11.23 20.94 14.93
N GLY A 126 -10.96 20.46 16.15
CA GLY A 126 -11.93 19.66 16.92
C GLY A 126 -11.93 18.16 16.63
N LEU A 127 -11.27 17.72 15.56
CA LEU A 127 -11.01 16.31 15.27
C LEU A 127 -9.57 15.90 15.63
N THR A 128 -9.33 14.59 15.76
CA THR A 128 -7.99 14.07 16.01
C THR A 128 -7.05 14.39 14.84
N LYS A 129 -5.75 14.54 15.09
CA LYS A 129 -4.76 14.81 14.03
C LYS A 129 -4.69 13.69 12.99
N ALA A 130 -5.13 12.47 13.32
CA ALA A 130 -5.29 11.36 12.38
C ALA A 130 -6.45 11.55 11.38
N ALA A 131 -7.28 12.58 11.55
CA ALA A 131 -8.28 12.98 10.56
C ALA A 131 -7.72 13.98 9.53
N TRP A 132 -6.53 14.53 9.77
CA TRP A 132 -5.93 15.59 8.97
C TRP A 132 -5.11 14.96 7.84
N VAL A 133 -5.40 15.35 6.61
CA VAL A 133 -4.80 14.77 5.40
C VAL A 133 -4.03 15.86 4.68
N ARG A 134 -2.78 15.60 4.30
CA ARG A 134 -2.00 16.52 3.48
C ARG A 134 -2.27 16.30 2.01
N ASP A 135 -2.17 17.37 1.24
CA ASP A 135 -2.27 17.34 -0.23
C ASP A 135 -3.46 16.52 -0.76
N VAL A 136 -4.66 16.84 -0.26
CA VAL A 136 -5.92 16.18 -0.61
C VAL A 136 -6.21 16.38 -2.10
N VAL A 137 -6.24 15.26 -2.82
CA VAL A 137 -6.57 15.22 -4.26
C VAL A 137 -7.94 14.59 -4.50
N THR A 138 -8.47 13.83 -3.54
CA THR A 138 -9.76 13.17 -3.68
C THR A 138 -10.57 13.17 -2.39
N ILE A 139 -11.87 13.41 -2.49
CA ILE A 139 -12.84 13.21 -1.42
C ILE A 139 -13.91 12.26 -1.93
N ARG A 140 -14.04 11.08 -1.33
CA ARG A 140 -15.03 10.08 -1.75
C ARG A 140 -16.07 9.84 -0.66
N ALA A 141 -17.28 9.47 -1.04
CA ALA A 141 -18.30 9.04 -0.11
C ALA A 141 -17.78 7.79 0.58
N ASN A 142 -17.75 7.81 1.90
CA ASN A 142 -17.55 6.59 2.66
C ASN A 142 -18.96 6.02 2.90
N ALA A 143 -19.23 4.84 2.33
CA ALA A 143 -20.43 4.11 2.72
C ALA A 143 -20.35 3.90 4.25
N PRO A 144 -21.44 4.11 5.01
CA PRO A 144 -21.35 4.05 6.46
C PRO A 144 -20.81 2.68 6.88
N ALA A 145 -19.60 2.67 7.45
CA ALA A 145 -19.22 1.62 8.36
C ALA A 145 -20.28 1.62 9.47
N ALA A 146 -21.01 0.51 9.59
CA ALA A 146 -22.01 0.37 10.64
C ALA A 146 -21.33 0.64 12.00
N ALA A 147 -21.73 1.72 12.67
CA ALA A 147 -21.37 1.96 14.07
C ALA A 147 -21.83 0.74 14.91
N PRO A 148 -21.09 0.37 15.97
CA PRO A 148 -21.37 -0.85 16.72
C PRO A 148 -22.74 -0.72 17.39
N ALA A 149 -23.70 -1.51 16.91
CA ALA A 149 -25.03 -1.57 17.49
C ALA A 149 -24.92 -2.05 18.94
N ALA A 150 -25.38 -1.21 19.87
CA ALA A 150 -25.78 -1.66 21.19
C ALA A 150 -26.74 -2.85 21.04
N ALA A 151 -26.50 -3.91 21.81
CA ALA A 151 -27.20 -5.18 21.73
C ALA A 151 -28.73 -5.00 21.60
N PRO A 152 -29.36 -5.43 20.48
CA PRO A 152 -30.79 -5.52 20.40
C PRO A 152 -31.24 -6.91 20.85
N GLY A 153 -32.18 -6.93 21.79
CA GLY A 153 -32.94 -8.13 22.10
C GLY A 153 -33.63 -8.70 20.86
N GLU A 154 -33.87 -10.02 20.94
CA GLU A 154 -34.55 -10.87 19.96
C GLU A 154 -35.51 -10.13 19.02
N ALA A 155 -35.00 -9.80 17.84
CA ALA A 155 -35.80 -9.63 16.64
C ALA A 155 -35.09 -10.39 15.51
N ALA A 156 -35.82 -11.34 14.93
CA ALA A 156 -35.31 -12.36 14.02
C ALA A 156 -34.43 -11.77 12.90
N ALA A 157 -33.24 -12.34 12.76
CA ALA A 157 -32.31 -12.05 11.68
C ALA A 157 -32.96 -12.40 10.34
N GLU A 158 -33.12 -11.42 9.46
CA GLU A 158 -33.15 -11.69 8.03
C GLU A 158 -31.71 -12.01 7.60
N THR A 159 -31.48 -13.30 7.43
CA THR A 159 -30.32 -13.87 6.74
C THR A 159 -30.13 -13.20 5.38
N ALA A 160 -29.01 -12.49 5.19
CA ALA A 160 -28.48 -12.27 3.86
C ALA A 160 -28.29 -13.66 3.20
N THR A 161 -28.88 -13.85 2.02
CA THR A 161 -28.76 -15.11 1.29
C THR A 161 -27.31 -15.33 0.89
N LEU A 162 -26.69 -16.37 1.47
CA LEU A 162 -25.47 -16.99 0.96
C LEU A 162 -25.71 -17.38 -0.52
N GLY A 163 -25.01 -16.73 -1.46
CA GLY A 163 -25.03 -17.08 -2.89
C GLY A 163 -25.57 -16.02 -3.87
N GLY A 164 -25.72 -14.76 -3.47
CA GLY A 164 -26.00 -13.64 -4.40
C GLY A 164 -24.75 -13.11 -5.12
N PRO A 165 -24.91 -12.17 -6.08
CA PRO A 165 -23.78 -11.52 -6.73
C PRO A 165 -22.94 -10.75 -5.69
N VAL A 166 -21.63 -10.73 -5.93
CA VAL A 166 -20.65 -10.07 -5.08
C VAL A 166 -19.85 -9.06 -5.91
N SER A 167 -19.69 -7.86 -5.35
CA SER A 167 -18.89 -6.79 -5.94
C SER A 167 -17.81 -6.37 -4.94
N VAL A 168 -16.57 -6.25 -5.41
CA VAL A 168 -15.44 -5.71 -4.64
C VAL A 168 -14.60 -4.79 -5.50
N VAL A 169 -13.87 -3.88 -4.87
CA VAL A 169 -12.83 -3.09 -5.55
C VAL A 169 -11.49 -3.70 -5.22
N ASP A 170 -10.82 -4.23 -6.24
CA ASP A 170 -9.54 -4.92 -6.08
C ASP A 170 -8.36 -3.95 -5.91
N ALA A 171 -7.17 -4.49 -5.63
CA ALA A 171 -5.99 -3.68 -5.39
C ALA A 171 -5.48 -2.91 -6.62
N ALA A 172 -5.98 -3.22 -7.82
CA ALA A 172 -5.72 -2.45 -9.04
C ALA A 172 -6.80 -1.37 -9.29
N GLY A 173 -7.70 -1.13 -8.32
CA GLY A 173 -8.78 -0.17 -8.41
C GLY A 173 -9.93 -0.59 -9.32
N ARG A 174 -10.00 -1.88 -9.70
CA ARG A 174 -11.04 -2.40 -10.60
C ARG A 174 -12.22 -2.93 -9.80
N THR A 175 -13.42 -2.67 -10.29
CA THR A 175 -14.62 -3.35 -9.78
C THR A 175 -14.67 -4.77 -10.31
N VAL A 176 -14.61 -5.76 -9.42
CA VAL A 176 -14.74 -7.18 -9.72
C VAL A 176 -16.14 -7.62 -9.33
N GLU A 177 -16.95 -7.95 -10.34
CA GLU A 177 -18.33 -8.43 -10.21
C GLU A 177 -18.37 -9.94 -10.41
N LEU A 178 -18.83 -10.68 -9.40
CA LEU A 178 -19.00 -12.12 -9.43
C LEU A 178 -20.48 -12.45 -9.31
N ALA A 179 -21.03 -13.25 -10.22
CA ALA A 179 -22.45 -13.61 -10.19
C ALA A 179 -22.82 -14.49 -8.98
N HIS A 180 -21.84 -15.18 -8.40
CA HIS A 180 -21.95 -16.04 -7.22
C HIS A 180 -20.61 -16.07 -6.49
N LEU A 181 -20.61 -16.56 -5.24
CA LEU A 181 -19.37 -16.82 -4.51
C LEU A 181 -18.53 -17.87 -5.24
N PRO A 182 -17.26 -17.60 -5.57
CA PRO A 182 -16.39 -18.55 -6.26
C PRO A 182 -16.23 -19.83 -5.44
N GLN A 183 -16.22 -20.96 -6.13
CA GLN A 183 -16.05 -22.31 -5.60
C GLN A 183 -14.78 -23.00 -6.11
N ARG A 184 -14.11 -22.41 -7.11
CA ARG A 184 -12.94 -22.94 -7.80
C ARG A 184 -11.92 -21.83 -7.99
N ILE A 185 -11.12 -21.61 -6.96
CA ILE A 185 -10.13 -20.53 -6.90
C ILE A 185 -8.77 -21.04 -7.37
N MET A 186 -8.07 -20.25 -8.16
CA MET A 186 -6.67 -20.48 -8.52
C MET A 186 -5.81 -19.28 -8.14
N VAL A 187 -4.60 -19.51 -7.63
CA VAL A 187 -3.63 -18.42 -7.33
C VAL A 187 -2.45 -18.47 -8.29
N VAL A 188 -2.20 -17.38 -9.01
CA VAL A 188 -1.10 -17.27 -9.99
C VAL A 188 -0.48 -15.86 -9.97
N GLY A 189 0.60 -15.66 -10.70
CA GLY A 189 1.29 -14.37 -10.84
C GLY A 189 2.50 -14.24 -9.92
N THR A 190 3.05 -13.04 -9.84
CA THR A 190 4.25 -12.76 -9.04
C THR A 190 4.01 -13.06 -7.55
N GLY A 191 4.92 -13.79 -6.92
CA GLY A 191 4.83 -14.11 -5.48
C GLY A 191 3.55 -14.85 -5.07
N PRO A 192 3.16 -15.97 -5.74
CA PRO A 192 1.85 -16.59 -5.53
C PRO A 192 1.69 -17.14 -4.10
N HIS A 193 2.79 -17.48 -3.43
CA HIS A 193 2.79 -17.90 -2.03
C HIS A 193 2.21 -16.84 -1.08
N MET A 194 2.37 -15.54 -1.37
CA MET A 194 1.90 -14.45 -0.52
C MET A 194 0.37 -14.42 -0.48
N SER A 195 -0.26 -14.40 -1.66
CA SER A 195 -1.72 -14.49 -1.79
C SER A 195 -2.27 -15.83 -1.31
N LEU A 196 -1.55 -16.94 -1.55
CA LEU A 196 -1.93 -18.27 -1.05
C LEU A 196 -1.97 -18.32 0.48
N HIS A 197 -0.98 -17.74 1.16
CA HIS A 197 -0.91 -17.73 2.62
C HIS A 197 -2.06 -16.95 3.22
N LEU A 198 -2.39 -15.78 2.66
CA LEU A 198 -3.57 -15.01 3.08
C LEU A 198 -4.87 -15.79 2.82
N LEU A 199 -5.02 -16.37 1.62
CA LEU A 199 -6.19 -17.19 1.27
C LEU A 199 -6.39 -18.37 2.25
N TYR A 200 -5.29 -19.01 2.68
CA TYR A 200 -5.32 -20.14 3.61
C TYR A 200 -5.71 -19.77 5.05
N MET A 201 -5.79 -18.49 5.40
CA MET A 201 -6.38 -18.06 6.68
C MET A 201 -7.90 -18.25 6.74
N PHE A 202 -8.53 -18.47 5.57
CA PHE A 202 -9.94 -18.77 5.42
C PHE A 202 -10.15 -20.27 5.14
N PRO A 203 -11.00 -20.98 5.90
CA PRO A 203 -11.34 -22.38 5.60
C PRO A 203 -11.85 -22.59 4.17
N GLU A 204 -12.68 -21.67 3.67
CA GLU A 204 -13.22 -21.69 2.32
C GLU A 204 -12.11 -21.59 1.27
N GLY A 205 -11.07 -20.79 1.54
CA GLY A 205 -9.91 -20.68 0.67
C GLY A 205 -9.17 -22.00 0.51
N ARG A 206 -9.08 -22.80 1.58
CA ARG A 206 -8.48 -24.15 1.55
C ARG A 206 -9.32 -25.14 0.77
N GLU A 207 -10.63 -25.11 0.97
CA GLU A 207 -11.57 -26.04 0.33
C GLU A 207 -11.76 -25.77 -1.16
N ARG A 208 -11.69 -24.50 -1.56
CA ARG A 208 -12.01 -24.04 -2.91
C ARG A 208 -10.78 -23.84 -3.79
N LEU A 209 -9.56 -24.01 -3.27
CA LEU A 209 -8.34 -23.93 -4.07
C LEU A 209 -8.26 -25.14 -5.02
N VAL A 210 -8.32 -24.89 -6.33
CA VAL A 210 -8.27 -25.93 -7.37
C VAL A 210 -6.94 -25.95 -8.13
N GLY A 211 -6.09 -24.96 -7.91
CA GLY A 211 -4.76 -24.93 -8.47
C GLY A 211 -3.93 -23.74 -8.04
N THR A 212 -2.64 -23.80 -8.32
CA THR A 212 -1.69 -22.69 -8.18
C THR A 212 -0.61 -22.79 -9.24
N GLU A 213 0.28 -21.81 -9.33
CA GLU A 213 1.58 -21.98 -9.98
C GLU A 213 2.73 -22.14 -8.96
N SER A 214 3.85 -22.70 -9.41
CA SER A 214 5.13 -22.67 -8.70
C SER A 214 6.19 -21.94 -9.51
N ARG A 215 6.84 -20.97 -8.88
CA ARG A 215 8.01 -20.23 -9.41
C ARG A 215 9.33 -20.68 -8.79
N SER A 216 9.29 -21.75 -7.99
CA SER A 216 10.43 -22.33 -7.29
C SER A 216 10.32 -23.85 -7.27
N ALA A 217 11.13 -24.54 -6.46
CA ALA A 217 11.06 -26.00 -6.33
C ALA A 217 9.67 -26.48 -5.85
N THR A 218 8.97 -25.68 -5.05
CA THR A 218 7.62 -25.96 -4.53
C THR A 218 6.76 -24.69 -4.58
N ALA A 219 5.43 -24.86 -4.67
CA ALA A 219 4.49 -23.73 -4.61
C ALA A 219 4.42 -23.09 -3.23
N SER A 220 4.53 -23.92 -2.18
CA SER A 220 4.75 -23.46 -0.81
C SER A 220 5.38 -24.56 0.04
N ASN A 221 6.40 -24.20 0.82
CA ASN A 221 6.99 -25.09 1.84
C ASN A 221 6.27 -25.02 3.19
N PHE A 222 5.22 -24.20 3.30
CA PHE A 222 4.48 -24.00 4.56
C PHE A 222 3.10 -24.67 4.55
N LEU A 223 2.33 -24.49 3.48
CA LEU A 223 0.94 -24.96 3.43
C LEU A 223 0.76 -26.48 3.63
N PRO A 224 1.70 -27.38 3.27
CA PRO A 224 1.60 -28.79 3.65
C PRO A 224 1.54 -29.05 5.17
N TYR A 225 2.11 -28.16 6.00
CA TYR A 225 2.01 -28.24 7.46
C TYR A 225 0.67 -27.72 8.00
N VAL A 226 -0.01 -26.86 7.26
CA VAL A 226 -1.35 -26.34 7.61
C VAL A 226 -2.44 -27.32 7.18
N ASP A 227 -2.32 -27.84 5.97
CA ASP A 227 -3.28 -28.76 5.36
C ASP A 227 -2.54 -29.71 4.41
N ALA A 228 -2.40 -30.97 4.81
CA ALA A 228 -1.74 -32.00 4.03
C ALA A 228 -2.38 -32.22 2.64
N ARG A 229 -3.64 -31.80 2.44
CA ARG A 229 -4.30 -31.85 1.12
C ARG A 229 -3.66 -30.90 0.11
N PHE A 230 -2.90 -29.88 0.56
CA PHE A 230 -2.20 -28.95 -0.34
C PHE A 230 -1.24 -29.66 -1.29
N GLU A 231 -0.63 -30.77 -0.87
CA GLU A 231 0.25 -31.57 -1.74
C GLU A 231 -0.47 -32.16 -2.97
N GLN A 232 -1.80 -32.25 -2.92
CA GLN A 232 -2.63 -32.76 -4.01
C GLN A 232 -3.17 -31.64 -4.91
N VAL A 233 -2.95 -30.37 -4.54
CA VAL A 233 -3.40 -29.22 -5.34
C VAL A 233 -2.60 -29.16 -6.65
N PRO A 234 -3.28 -29.18 -7.81
CA PRO A 234 -2.61 -29.04 -9.10
C PRO A 234 -1.72 -27.79 -9.14
N THR A 235 -0.43 -28.00 -9.37
CA THR A 235 0.57 -26.94 -9.42
C THR A 235 1.12 -26.82 -10.84
N LEU A 236 0.82 -25.71 -11.50
CA LEU A 236 1.35 -25.40 -12.82
C LEU A 236 2.80 -24.88 -12.73
N ALA A 237 3.52 -25.02 -13.85
CA ALA A 237 4.81 -24.36 -14.00
C ALA A 237 4.65 -22.83 -14.03
N ALA A 238 5.74 -22.12 -13.72
CA ALA A 238 5.77 -20.66 -13.71
C ALA A 238 5.27 -20.04 -15.01
N ASN A 239 4.48 -18.98 -14.90
CA ASN A 239 3.86 -18.24 -16.00
C ASN A 239 2.95 -19.13 -16.88
N PRO A 240 1.93 -19.81 -16.30
CA PRO A 240 1.00 -20.59 -17.10
C PRO A 240 0.21 -19.68 -18.05
N ASN A 241 -0.06 -20.18 -19.25
CA ASN A 241 -0.92 -19.47 -20.21
C ASN A 241 -2.41 -19.63 -19.85
N VAL A 242 -3.26 -18.85 -20.54
CA VAL A 242 -4.71 -18.83 -20.33
C VAL A 242 -5.31 -20.22 -20.51
N GLU A 243 -4.87 -20.99 -21.51
CA GLU A 243 -5.40 -22.33 -21.77
C GLU A 243 -5.09 -23.30 -20.62
N GLN A 244 -3.89 -23.23 -20.05
CA GLN A 244 -3.48 -24.05 -18.90
C GLN A 244 -4.27 -23.69 -17.64
N ILE A 245 -4.51 -22.40 -17.40
CA ILE A 245 -5.34 -21.92 -16.29
C ILE A 245 -6.79 -22.38 -16.49
N ALA A 246 -7.36 -22.13 -17.67
CA ALA A 246 -8.74 -22.50 -18.00
C ALA A 246 -8.98 -24.02 -17.96
N ALA A 247 -7.97 -24.85 -18.22
CA ALA A 247 -8.07 -26.30 -18.12
C ALA A 247 -8.37 -26.80 -16.70
N LEU A 248 -8.03 -26.03 -15.66
CA LEU A 248 -8.41 -26.31 -14.27
C LEU A 248 -9.81 -25.79 -13.93
N ALA A 249 -10.49 -25.14 -14.87
CA ALA A 249 -11.83 -24.57 -14.75
C ALA A 249 -12.01 -23.71 -13.47
N PRO A 250 -11.16 -22.70 -13.22
CA PRO A 250 -11.38 -21.78 -12.12
C PRO A 250 -12.57 -20.86 -12.40
N ASP A 251 -13.31 -20.51 -11.35
CA ASP A 251 -14.34 -19.47 -11.38
C ASP A 251 -13.86 -18.16 -10.73
N LEU A 252 -12.64 -18.16 -10.18
CA LEU A 252 -11.89 -16.96 -9.81
C LEU A 252 -10.38 -17.24 -9.88
N VAL A 253 -9.63 -16.31 -10.43
CA VAL A 253 -8.16 -16.27 -10.33
C VAL A 253 -7.73 -15.13 -9.40
N ILE A 254 -6.87 -15.43 -8.44
CA ILE A 254 -6.26 -14.44 -7.55
C ILE A 254 -4.83 -14.19 -8.00
N MET A 255 -4.47 -12.91 -8.12
CA MET A 255 -3.12 -12.48 -8.47
C MET A 255 -2.63 -11.41 -7.50
N LYS A 256 -1.32 -11.39 -7.21
CA LYS A 256 -0.70 -10.27 -6.49
C LYS A 256 -0.40 -9.13 -7.47
N GLY A 257 -0.76 -7.91 -7.12
CA GLY A 257 -0.42 -6.72 -7.88
C GLY A 257 -1.38 -5.55 -7.64
N ILE A 258 -0.93 -4.35 -8.00
CA ILE A 258 -1.72 -3.10 -7.96
C ILE A 258 -1.89 -2.48 -9.37
N ILE A 259 -1.39 -3.17 -10.40
CA ILE A 259 -1.51 -2.78 -11.80
C ILE A 259 -2.02 -3.99 -12.56
N ALA A 260 -2.90 -3.75 -13.54
CA ALA A 260 -3.39 -4.80 -14.42
C ALA A 260 -2.24 -5.47 -15.20
N ASP A 261 -2.25 -6.80 -15.21
CA ASP A 261 -1.29 -7.68 -15.86
C ASP A 261 -1.90 -8.23 -17.16
N PRO A 262 -1.13 -8.36 -18.26
CA PRO A 262 -1.66 -8.89 -19.52
C PRO A 262 -2.31 -10.28 -19.41
N THR A 263 -1.84 -11.14 -18.50
CA THR A 263 -2.47 -12.43 -18.24
C THR A 263 -3.86 -12.26 -17.65
N ALA A 264 -4.09 -11.26 -16.79
CA ALA A 264 -5.43 -11.00 -16.26
C ALA A 264 -6.40 -10.46 -17.30
N GLU A 265 -5.93 -9.60 -18.21
CA GLU A 265 -6.73 -9.15 -19.36
C GLU A 265 -7.11 -10.32 -20.27
N ALA A 266 -6.17 -11.23 -20.54
CA ALA A 266 -6.40 -12.39 -21.37
C ALA A 266 -7.35 -13.42 -20.71
N LEU A 267 -7.31 -13.57 -19.37
CA LEU A 267 -8.27 -14.37 -18.61
C LEU A 267 -9.68 -13.78 -18.67
N ALA A 268 -9.81 -12.46 -18.55
CA ALA A 268 -11.10 -11.78 -18.64
C ALA A 268 -11.76 -11.97 -20.02
N GLN A 269 -10.97 -12.04 -21.11
CA GLN A 269 -11.48 -12.29 -22.48
C GLN A 269 -12.10 -13.68 -22.67
N VAL A 270 -11.82 -14.63 -21.76
CA VAL A 270 -12.42 -15.98 -21.75
C VAL A 270 -13.37 -16.17 -20.57
N ASP A 271 -13.92 -15.07 -20.04
CA ASP A 271 -14.90 -15.03 -18.96
C ASP A 271 -14.41 -15.63 -17.61
N ILE A 272 -13.09 -15.61 -17.35
CA ILE A 272 -12.52 -15.98 -16.06
C ILE A 272 -12.18 -14.70 -15.28
N PRO A 273 -12.90 -14.39 -14.18
CA PRO A 273 -12.65 -13.18 -13.41
C PRO A 273 -11.33 -13.26 -12.65
N VAL A 274 -10.71 -12.10 -12.44
CA VAL A 274 -9.43 -11.95 -11.73
C VAL A 274 -9.60 -10.96 -10.59
N LEU A 275 -9.18 -11.35 -9.39
CA LEU A 275 -9.08 -10.49 -8.21
C LEU A 275 -7.60 -10.18 -7.92
N TYR A 276 -7.24 -8.89 -7.93
CA TYR A 276 -5.93 -8.46 -7.46
C TYR A 276 -5.89 -8.26 -5.94
N LEU A 277 -4.85 -8.81 -5.32
CA LEU A 277 -4.46 -8.50 -3.94
C LEU A 277 -3.17 -7.68 -3.96
N GLY A 278 -3.14 -6.59 -3.21
CA GLY A 278 -1.99 -5.68 -3.18
C GLY A 278 -0.85 -6.23 -2.32
N LEU A 279 -1.14 -6.53 -1.05
CA LEU A 279 -0.24 -7.03 0.00
C LEU A 279 1.02 -6.19 0.31
N GLU A 280 1.39 -5.21 -0.53
CA GLU A 280 2.65 -4.46 -0.40
C GLU A 280 2.72 -3.57 0.86
N THR A 281 1.57 -3.20 1.42
CA THR A 281 1.46 -2.33 2.59
C THR A 281 0.48 -2.91 3.60
N VAL A 282 0.56 -2.42 4.84
CA VAL A 282 -0.40 -2.77 5.90
C VAL A 282 -1.84 -2.45 5.47
N ASP A 283 -2.05 -1.32 4.79
CA ASP A 283 -3.38 -0.93 4.30
C ASP A 283 -3.88 -1.83 3.19
N HIS A 284 -3.02 -2.17 2.23
CA HIS A 284 -3.35 -3.17 1.21
C HIS A 284 -3.72 -4.51 1.86
N PHE A 285 -2.97 -4.96 2.85
CA PHE A 285 -3.27 -6.20 3.56
C PHE A 285 -4.69 -6.19 4.18
N PHE A 286 -5.09 -5.11 4.84
CA PHE A 286 -6.45 -5.02 5.41
C PHE A 286 -7.54 -4.91 4.34
N ALA A 287 -7.29 -4.21 3.23
CA ALA A 287 -8.22 -4.13 2.11
C ALA A 287 -8.38 -5.50 1.42
N ASP A 288 -7.28 -6.21 1.18
CA ASP A 288 -7.24 -7.55 0.61
C ASP A 288 -7.98 -8.55 1.49
N LEU A 289 -7.80 -8.46 2.81
CA LEU A 289 -8.49 -9.29 3.78
C LEU A 289 -10.01 -9.06 3.75
N ALA A 290 -10.45 -7.80 3.69
CA ALA A 290 -11.87 -7.46 3.58
C ALA A 290 -12.46 -7.98 2.25
N ASN A 291 -11.75 -7.79 1.13
CA ASN A 291 -12.14 -8.29 -0.18
C ASN A 291 -12.27 -9.81 -0.19
N LEU A 292 -11.31 -10.53 0.39
CA LEU A 292 -11.39 -11.99 0.52
C LEU A 292 -12.54 -12.43 1.42
N GLY A 293 -12.80 -11.73 2.52
CA GLY A 293 -13.96 -11.99 3.38
C GLY A 293 -15.28 -11.92 2.61
N VAL A 294 -15.44 -10.89 1.78
CA VAL A 294 -16.63 -10.71 0.93
C VAL A 294 -16.69 -11.78 -0.15
N VAL A 295 -15.61 -11.99 -0.90
CA VAL A 295 -15.55 -12.97 -2.01
C VAL A 295 -15.71 -14.41 -1.53
N LEU A 296 -15.22 -14.76 -0.35
CA LEU A 296 -15.37 -16.11 0.19
C LEU A 296 -16.73 -16.31 0.87
N GLY A 297 -17.47 -15.23 1.16
CA GLY A 297 -18.74 -15.23 1.88
C GLY A 297 -18.57 -15.36 3.40
N ASN A 298 -17.41 -14.95 3.92
CA ASN A 298 -17.03 -15.07 5.33
C ASN A 298 -16.36 -13.78 5.84
N THR A 299 -17.12 -12.68 5.84
CA THR A 299 -16.67 -11.38 6.37
C THR A 299 -16.33 -11.44 7.85
N LYS A 300 -17.04 -12.27 8.62
CA LYS A 300 -16.73 -12.49 10.04
C LYS A 300 -15.31 -12.99 10.24
N ARG A 301 -14.85 -13.96 9.43
CA ARG A 301 -13.47 -14.45 9.52
C ARG A 301 -12.46 -13.37 9.13
N ALA A 302 -12.78 -12.53 8.14
CA ALA A 302 -11.94 -11.38 7.81
C ALA A 302 -11.84 -10.41 9.00
N ASP A 303 -12.93 -10.13 9.71
CA ASP A 303 -12.92 -9.29 10.90
C ASP A 303 -12.11 -9.89 12.05
N GLU A 304 -12.20 -11.22 12.27
CA GLU A 304 -11.40 -11.94 13.27
C GLU A 304 -9.90 -11.82 12.99
N ILE A 305 -9.50 -12.06 11.73
CA ILE A 305 -8.11 -11.90 11.30
C ILE A 305 -7.71 -10.42 11.45
N ALA A 306 -8.53 -9.47 11.02
CA ALA A 306 -8.21 -8.05 11.11
C ALA A 306 -8.01 -7.62 12.57
N ALA A 307 -8.86 -8.09 13.48
CA ALA A 307 -8.75 -7.83 14.91
C ALA A 307 -7.44 -8.37 15.50
N PHE A 308 -7.00 -9.56 15.07
CA PHE A 308 -5.70 -10.11 15.46
C PHE A 308 -4.58 -9.13 15.12
N TYR A 309 -4.50 -8.64 13.87
CA TYR A 309 -3.44 -7.73 13.45
C TYR A 309 -3.54 -6.36 14.12
N ARG A 310 -4.74 -5.78 14.17
CA ARG A 310 -4.98 -4.47 14.79
C ARG A 310 -4.57 -4.44 16.24
N SER A 311 -4.88 -5.46 17.03
CA SER A 311 -4.49 -5.49 18.44
C SER A 311 -2.97 -5.48 18.64
N ARG A 312 -2.20 -6.10 17.74
CA ARG A 312 -0.72 -6.07 17.79
C ARG A 312 -0.18 -4.72 17.34
N LEU A 313 -0.73 -4.13 16.28
CA LEU A 313 -0.37 -2.80 15.82
C LEU A 313 -0.67 -1.73 16.89
N GLU A 314 -1.82 -1.82 17.56
CA GLU A 314 -2.20 -0.94 18.66
C GLU A 314 -1.23 -1.06 19.84
N ARG A 315 -0.83 -2.28 20.21
CA ARG A 315 0.19 -2.50 21.25
C ARG A 315 1.54 -1.86 20.88
N LEU A 316 1.98 -2.00 19.64
CA LEU A 316 3.20 -1.37 19.14
C LEU A 316 3.10 0.16 19.21
N ALA A 317 2.00 0.71 18.71
CA ALA A 317 1.74 2.15 18.73
C ALA A 317 1.68 2.71 20.16
N GLU A 318 0.91 2.10 21.06
CA GLU A 318 0.77 2.54 22.46
C GLU A 318 2.13 2.61 23.16
N ARG A 319 2.96 1.58 23.00
CA ARG A 319 4.23 1.47 23.71
C ARG A 319 5.33 2.36 23.14
N THR A 320 5.22 2.73 21.87
CA THR A 320 6.19 3.58 21.17
C THR A 320 5.74 5.05 21.07
N ALA A 321 4.47 5.38 21.33
CA ALA A 321 3.92 6.73 21.20
C ALA A 321 4.66 7.78 22.05
N ALA A 322 5.15 7.37 23.21
CA ALA A 322 5.87 8.23 24.15
C ALA A 322 7.37 8.40 23.83
N VAL A 323 7.88 7.79 22.75
CA VAL A 323 9.27 7.93 22.32
C VAL A 323 9.36 9.13 21.36
N PRO A 324 10.01 10.25 21.75
CA PRO A 324 10.24 11.38 20.87
C PRO A 324 10.94 10.95 19.58
N ALA A 325 10.62 11.59 18.46
CA ALA A 325 11.16 11.20 17.15
C ALA A 325 12.70 11.23 17.11
N ASP A 326 13.32 12.19 17.81
CA ASP A 326 14.76 12.36 17.95
C ASP A 326 15.41 11.40 18.96
N GLU A 327 14.61 10.72 19.78
CA GLU A 327 15.06 9.68 20.73
C GLU A 327 14.76 8.25 20.24
N ARG A 328 14.16 8.10 19.05
CA ARG A 328 13.92 6.77 18.47
C ARG A 328 15.25 6.07 18.20
N PRO A 329 15.41 4.78 18.58
CA PRO A 329 16.61 4.01 18.29
C PRO A 329 16.93 4.05 16.80
N ARG A 330 18.18 4.35 16.46
CA ARG A 330 18.68 4.36 15.09
C ARG A 330 18.82 2.92 14.61
N VAL A 331 18.02 2.50 13.64
CA VAL A 331 18.00 1.13 13.12
C VAL A 331 18.50 1.12 11.69
N LEU A 332 19.44 0.22 11.40
CA LEU A 332 19.82 -0.14 10.04
C LEU A 332 19.27 -1.53 9.74
N LEU A 333 18.31 -1.61 8.82
CA LEU A 333 17.84 -2.87 8.26
C LEU A 333 18.38 -2.99 6.83
N LEU A 334 19.04 -4.11 6.53
CA LEU A 334 19.63 -4.36 5.22
C LEU A 334 19.45 -5.81 4.78
N GLU A 335 19.45 -6.04 3.48
CA GLU A 335 19.56 -7.37 2.87
C GLU A 335 21.03 -7.70 2.64
N TYR A 336 21.45 -8.88 3.07
CA TYR A 336 22.74 -9.48 2.75
C TYR A 336 22.60 -10.51 1.63
N SER A 337 23.40 -10.34 0.58
CA SER A 337 23.50 -11.30 -0.51
C SER A 337 24.96 -11.65 -0.78
N ASP A 338 25.21 -12.94 -1.04
CA ASP A 338 26.47 -13.44 -1.57
C ASP A 338 26.18 -14.18 -2.88
N ARG A 339 26.67 -13.62 -3.99
CA ARG A 339 26.54 -14.23 -5.32
C ARG A 339 27.91 -14.56 -5.87
N GLY A 340 28.38 -15.77 -5.55
CA GLY A 340 29.64 -16.29 -6.09
C GLY A 340 30.88 -15.60 -5.51
N GLY A 341 30.82 -15.17 -4.25
CA GLY A 341 31.90 -14.47 -3.54
C GLY A 341 31.84 -12.95 -3.67
N GLU A 342 30.91 -12.41 -4.46
CA GLU A 342 30.59 -10.98 -4.46
C GLU A 342 29.51 -10.73 -3.40
N VAL A 343 29.95 -10.22 -2.26
CA VAL A 343 29.08 -9.79 -1.16
C VAL A 343 28.56 -8.38 -1.43
N ALA A 344 27.24 -8.23 -1.37
CA ALA A 344 26.57 -6.94 -1.45
C ALA A 344 25.53 -6.81 -0.34
N VAL A 345 25.43 -5.60 0.21
CA VAL A 345 24.41 -5.23 1.18
C VAL A 345 23.55 -4.10 0.64
N GLN A 346 22.24 -4.19 0.88
CA GLN A 346 21.25 -3.28 0.30
C GLN A 346 20.24 -2.82 1.34
N VAL A 347 19.75 -1.59 1.23
CA VAL A 347 18.69 -1.04 2.10
C VAL A 347 17.37 -0.92 1.33
N PRO A 348 16.22 -1.13 2.00
CA PRO A 348 14.92 -1.14 1.32
C PRO A 348 14.44 0.28 0.95
N ALA A 349 13.52 0.35 0.00
CA ALA A 349 12.84 1.60 -0.34
C ALA A 349 11.92 2.09 0.79
N ARG A 350 11.64 3.40 0.83
CA ARG A 350 10.82 4.02 1.88
C ARG A 350 9.44 3.38 2.03
N ALA A 351 8.78 3.09 0.91
CA ALA A 351 7.40 2.59 0.91
C ALA A 351 7.30 1.06 1.09
N TRP A 352 8.41 0.36 1.27
CA TRP A 352 8.41 -1.11 1.35
C TRP A 352 8.19 -1.61 2.77
N MET A 353 7.63 -2.82 2.87
CA MET A 353 7.27 -3.47 4.14
C MET A 353 8.40 -3.40 5.17
N GLN A 354 9.64 -3.69 4.78
CA GLN A 354 10.81 -3.67 5.68
C GLN A 354 11.03 -2.31 6.37
N THR A 355 10.80 -1.21 5.64
CA THR A 355 10.90 0.14 6.20
C THR A 355 9.73 0.40 7.15
N VAL A 356 8.51 0.03 6.73
CA VAL A 356 7.30 0.14 7.55
C VAL A 356 7.44 -0.64 8.86
N GLU A 357 8.10 -1.81 8.84
CA GLU A 357 8.36 -2.60 10.04
C GLU A 357 9.26 -1.87 11.03
N VAL A 358 10.33 -1.23 10.56
CA VAL A 358 11.23 -0.43 11.42
C VAL A 358 10.48 0.76 12.03
N GLU A 359 9.73 1.51 11.23
CA GLU A 359 8.98 2.67 11.70
C GLU A 359 7.88 2.27 12.69
N THR A 360 7.12 1.20 12.39
CA THR A 360 6.02 0.70 13.22
C THR A 360 6.52 0.10 14.53
N ALA A 361 7.69 -0.54 14.54
CA ALA A 361 8.35 -0.99 15.76
C ALA A 361 8.85 0.19 16.63
N GLY A 362 8.78 1.43 16.15
CA GLY A 362 9.22 2.64 16.85
C GLY A 362 10.70 2.95 16.68
N GLY A 363 11.33 2.46 15.61
CA GLY A 363 12.71 2.76 15.24
C GLY A 363 12.82 3.95 14.28
N HIS A 364 14.04 4.47 14.15
CA HIS A 364 14.43 5.44 13.13
C HIS A 364 15.24 4.73 12.03
N PRO A 365 14.69 4.51 10.82
CA PRO A 365 15.38 3.88 9.71
C PRO A 365 16.48 4.82 9.15
N VAL A 366 17.74 4.59 9.53
CA VAL A 366 18.85 5.52 9.27
C VAL A 366 19.13 5.78 7.79
N TRP A 367 18.75 4.85 6.91
CA TRP A 367 18.97 5.00 5.47
C TRP A 367 18.05 6.04 4.83
N LEU A 368 16.96 6.42 5.51
CA LEU A 368 16.04 7.47 5.07
C LEU A 368 16.59 8.89 5.31
N ASP A 369 17.70 9.01 6.06
CA ASP A 369 18.41 10.29 6.27
C ASP A 369 19.15 10.74 4.99
N SER A 370 19.34 9.84 4.01
CA SER A 370 19.97 10.12 2.74
C SER A 370 18.95 10.71 1.73
N ALA A 371 19.35 11.79 1.04
CA ALA A 371 18.46 12.66 0.25
C ALA A 371 17.84 12.09 -1.04
N ALA A 372 18.00 10.79 -1.32
CA ALA A 372 17.41 10.17 -2.51
C ALA A 372 16.74 8.83 -2.15
N PRO A 373 15.44 8.85 -1.80
CA PRO A 373 14.63 7.64 -1.78
C PRO A 373 14.64 7.01 -3.18
N THR A 374 14.98 5.74 -3.26
CA THR A 374 14.83 4.94 -4.48
C THR A 374 13.56 4.10 -4.41
N ASP A 375 13.01 3.71 -5.56
CA ASP A 375 11.81 2.86 -5.64
C ASP A 375 12.09 1.36 -5.43
N GLY A 376 13.31 1.00 -5.02
CA GLY A 376 13.68 -0.37 -4.68
C GLY A 376 14.91 -0.47 -3.79
N TRP A 377 15.47 -1.68 -3.70
CA TRP A 377 16.72 -1.95 -2.98
C TRP A 377 17.87 -1.05 -3.48
N THR A 378 18.55 -0.40 -2.55
CA THR A 378 19.74 0.41 -2.84
C THR A 378 20.98 -0.25 -2.26
N VAL A 379 21.95 -0.58 -3.12
CA VAL A 379 23.27 -1.06 -2.71
C VAL A 379 24.01 0.04 -1.95
N VAL A 380 24.54 -0.31 -0.77
CA VAL A 380 25.27 0.61 0.11
C VAL A 380 26.67 0.09 0.38
N ASN A 381 27.59 1.01 0.68
CA ASN A 381 28.96 0.65 1.07
C ASN A 381 29.15 0.79 2.59
N LEU A 382 30.27 0.27 3.08
CA LEU A 382 30.55 0.30 4.52
C LEU A 382 30.80 1.70 5.06
N GLU A 383 31.36 2.63 4.28
CA GLU A 383 31.57 4.01 4.71
C GLU A 383 30.22 4.69 5.01
N GLN A 384 29.22 4.47 4.16
CA GLN A 384 27.85 4.93 4.35
C GLN A 384 27.20 4.28 5.58
N ILE A 385 27.36 2.97 5.75
CA ILE A 385 26.88 2.23 6.92
C ILE A 385 27.50 2.79 8.21
N ALA A 386 28.81 3.06 8.22
CA ALA A 386 29.51 3.63 9.35
C ALA A 386 29.05 5.07 9.64
N ALA A 387 28.78 5.87 8.60
CA ALA A 387 28.29 7.25 8.75
C ALA A 387 26.87 7.31 9.34
N TRP A 388 26.04 6.31 9.10
CA TRP A 388 24.71 6.22 9.70
C TRP A 388 24.73 5.89 11.20
N ASP A 389 25.82 5.32 11.72
CA ASP A 389 26.02 5.05 13.16
C ASP A 389 24.75 4.51 13.87
N ALA A 390 24.21 3.40 13.36
CA ALA A 390 23.02 2.77 13.92
C ALA A 390 23.26 2.23 15.34
N ASP A 391 22.23 2.29 16.17
CA ASP A 391 22.19 1.63 17.49
C ASP A 391 21.99 0.12 17.34
N THR A 392 21.25 -0.30 16.33
CA THR A 392 20.93 -1.69 16.03
C THR A 392 21.06 -1.96 14.53
N ILE A 393 21.71 -3.06 14.16
CA ILE A 393 21.79 -3.56 12.78
C ILE A 393 20.95 -4.84 12.68
N VAL A 394 20.07 -4.91 11.69
CA VAL A 394 19.26 -6.08 11.38
C VAL A 394 19.51 -6.50 9.94
N VAL A 395 19.84 -7.78 9.75
CA VAL A 395 20.30 -8.34 8.48
C VAL A 395 19.28 -9.35 7.97
N ILE A 396 18.58 -9.01 6.89
CA ILE A 396 17.80 -9.99 6.12
C ILE A 396 18.80 -10.87 5.39
N VAL A 397 18.76 -12.17 5.70
CA VAL A 397 19.65 -13.16 5.10
C VAL A 397 18.90 -13.93 4.04
N TRP A 398 19.44 -13.94 2.83
CA TRP A 398 18.82 -14.65 1.72
C TRP A 398 18.66 -16.15 2.04
N TYR A 399 17.52 -16.74 1.70
CA TYR A 399 17.11 -18.08 2.15
C TYR A 399 18.07 -19.24 1.78
N THR A 400 19.00 -19.01 0.85
CA THR A 400 20.02 -19.99 0.45
C THR A 400 21.25 -19.99 1.36
N LEU A 401 21.33 -19.06 2.30
CA LEU A 401 22.45 -18.87 3.22
C LEU A 401 22.02 -19.25 4.65
N ASP A 402 22.98 -19.64 5.48
CA ASP A 402 22.75 -19.82 6.90
C ASP A 402 22.90 -18.47 7.64
N PRO A 403 21.87 -17.98 8.36
CA PRO A 403 21.95 -16.70 9.05
C PRO A 403 23.02 -16.65 10.13
N GLN A 404 23.32 -17.76 10.81
CA GLN A 404 24.36 -17.77 11.84
C GLN A 404 25.74 -17.60 11.20
N GLU A 405 26.01 -18.31 10.12
CA GLU A 405 27.26 -18.16 9.37
C GLU A 405 27.44 -16.73 8.83
N VAL A 406 26.38 -16.10 8.33
CA VAL A 406 26.43 -14.71 7.86
C VAL A 406 26.74 -13.76 9.00
N ILE A 407 26.02 -13.83 10.13
CA ILE A 407 26.24 -12.94 11.27
C ILE A 407 27.63 -13.15 11.89
N ASP A 408 28.08 -14.40 12.03
CA ASP A 408 29.43 -14.72 12.51
C ASP A 408 30.50 -14.18 11.55
N GLY A 409 30.28 -14.29 10.24
CA GLY A 409 31.14 -13.73 9.20
C GLY A 409 31.25 -12.21 9.29
N LEU A 410 30.11 -11.50 9.42
CA LEU A 410 30.09 -10.05 9.60
C LEU A 410 30.79 -9.62 10.89
N LYS A 411 30.66 -10.38 11.99
CA LYS A 411 31.38 -10.11 13.23
C LYS A 411 32.89 -10.33 13.13
N ALA A 412 33.32 -11.30 12.31
CA ALA A 412 34.73 -11.62 12.10
C ALA A 412 35.41 -10.63 11.13
N ASP A 413 34.63 -9.98 10.26
CA ASP A 413 35.10 -8.94 9.35
C ASP A 413 35.57 -7.70 10.15
N PRO A 414 36.85 -7.27 10.05
CA PRO A 414 37.39 -6.15 10.84
C PRO A 414 36.68 -4.81 10.62
N GLN A 415 36.09 -4.66 9.44
CA GLN A 415 35.46 -3.47 8.94
C GLN A 415 34.04 -3.34 9.55
N TRP A 416 33.28 -4.43 9.61
CA TRP A 416 32.01 -4.52 10.33
C TRP A 416 32.19 -4.54 11.85
N ALA A 417 33.19 -5.25 12.37
CA ALA A 417 33.54 -5.29 13.79
C ALA A 417 33.94 -3.90 14.36
N ALA A 418 34.25 -2.94 13.49
CA ALA A 418 34.51 -1.56 13.88
C ALA A 418 33.23 -0.76 14.19
N LEU A 419 32.06 -1.18 13.70
CA LEU A 419 30.77 -0.51 13.89
C LEU A 419 30.34 -0.60 15.36
N ARG A 420 29.71 0.48 15.87
CA ARG A 420 29.27 0.58 17.27
C ARG A 420 28.28 -0.52 17.63
N ALA A 421 27.21 -0.69 16.85
CA ALA A 421 26.22 -1.75 17.06
C ALA A 421 26.86 -3.15 17.12
N VAL A 422 27.84 -3.46 16.27
CA VAL A 422 28.51 -4.78 16.28
C VAL A 422 29.36 -4.97 17.54
N LYS A 423 30.10 -3.94 17.97
CA LYS A 423 30.88 -3.96 19.23
C LYS A 423 30.00 -4.17 20.46
N GLU A 424 28.80 -3.62 20.43
CA GLU A 424 27.81 -3.73 21.51
C GLU A 424 26.96 -5.02 21.42
N GLY A 425 27.19 -5.87 20.41
CA GLY A 425 26.42 -7.11 20.21
C GLY A 425 24.98 -6.89 19.74
N ARG A 426 24.71 -5.74 19.10
CA ARG A 426 23.41 -5.32 18.57
C ARG A 426 23.33 -5.48 17.04
N ILE A 427 23.83 -6.60 16.56
CA ILE A 427 23.64 -7.05 15.18
C ILE A 427 22.79 -8.32 15.22
N TYR A 428 21.76 -8.41 14.39
CA TYR A 428 20.80 -9.53 14.42
C TYR A 428 20.49 -9.97 12.99
N ALA A 429 20.25 -11.27 12.78
CA ALA A 429 19.53 -11.68 11.57
C ALA A 429 18.04 -11.35 11.74
N PHE A 430 17.39 -10.89 10.67
CA PHE A 430 15.93 -10.69 10.66
C PHE A 430 15.23 -12.05 10.87
N PRO A 431 14.17 -12.12 11.69
CA PRO A 431 13.56 -13.38 12.07
C PRO A 431 12.89 -14.08 10.90
N GLN A 432 12.92 -15.40 10.94
CA GLN A 432 12.27 -16.25 9.95
C GLN A 432 11.78 -17.55 10.55
N ASP A 433 10.89 -18.23 9.82
CA ASP A 433 10.57 -19.64 10.00
C ASP A 433 10.94 -20.45 8.75
N ILE A 434 9.95 -20.97 8.04
CA ILE A 434 10.03 -21.46 6.66
C ILE A 434 10.16 -20.27 5.69
N PHE A 435 9.61 -19.11 6.07
CA PHE A 435 9.65 -17.84 5.32
C PHE A 435 10.23 -16.72 6.18
N GLY A 436 10.90 -15.77 5.54
CA GLY A 436 11.33 -14.52 6.17
C GLY A 436 10.11 -13.70 6.59
N TRP A 437 10.16 -13.14 7.80
CA TRP A 437 9.06 -12.32 8.31
C TRP A 437 9.11 -10.87 7.77
N ASP A 438 10.05 -10.54 6.90
CA ASP A 438 10.31 -9.21 6.32
C ASP A 438 9.54 -8.92 5.02
N GLN A 439 8.78 -9.89 4.54
CA GLN A 439 8.14 -9.87 3.23
C GLN A 439 6.69 -9.37 3.31
N PRO A 440 6.11 -8.85 2.21
CA PRO A 440 4.68 -8.50 2.10
C PRO A 440 3.80 -9.76 2.00
N GLU A 441 3.93 -10.63 3.01
CA GLU A 441 3.12 -11.83 3.25
C GLU A 441 2.65 -11.80 4.72
N PRO A 442 1.55 -12.48 5.08
CA PRO A 442 0.90 -12.32 6.38
C PRO A 442 1.81 -12.36 7.65
N ARG A 443 3.00 -12.97 7.64
CA ARG A 443 3.93 -13.01 8.80
C ARG A 443 4.57 -11.68 9.19
N TRP A 444 4.45 -10.61 8.40
CA TRP A 444 5.04 -9.30 8.73
C TRP A 444 4.72 -8.82 10.15
N ILE A 445 3.55 -9.15 10.70
CA ILE A 445 3.20 -8.76 12.09
C ILE A 445 4.08 -9.43 13.15
N LEU A 446 4.58 -10.64 12.89
CA LEU A 446 5.54 -11.32 13.76
C LEU A 446 6.91 -10.62 13.68
N GLY A 447 7.33 -10.21 12.47
CA GLY A 447 8.54 -9.43 12.21
C GLY A 447 8.54 -8.10 13.00
N MET A 448 7.45 -7.34 12.89
CA MET A 448 7.27 -6.07 13.62
C MET A 448 7.36 -6.24 15.14
N ASN A 449 6.65 -7.24 15.68
CA ASN A 449 6.67 -7.51 17.13
C ASN A 449 8.05 -7.94 17.61
N TRP A 450 8.72 -8.83 16.88
CA TRP A 450 10.10 -9.24 17.20
C TRP A 450 11.04 -8.03 17.18
N LEU A 451 10.95 -7.20 16.15
CA LEU A 451 11.83 -6.04 16.00
C LEU A 451 11.67 -5.09 17.18
N ALA A 452 10.43 -4.81 17.60
CA ALA A 452 10.14 -4.00 18.77
C ALA A 452 10.81 -4.53 20.05
N THR A 453 10.90 -5.85 20.24
CA THR A 453 11.65 -6.44 21.39
C THR A 453 13.15 -6.17 21.33
N ARG A 454 13.72 -6.02 20.13
CA ARG A 454 15.17 -5.78 19.94
C ARG A 454 15.53 -4.31 20.10
N ILE A 455 14.68 -3.42 19.59
CA ILE A 455 14.97 -1.98 19.59
C ILE A 455 14.46 -1.28 20.86
N HIS A 456 13.43 -1.84 21.53
CA HIS A 456 12.85 -1.32 22.77
C HIS A 456 12.71 -2.42 23.85
N PRO A 457 13.81 -3.10 24.27
CA PRO A 457 13.73 -4.28 25.13
C PRO A 457 13.03 -4.03 26.48
N GLU A 458 13.15 -2.83 27.05
CA GLU A 458 12.48 -2.48 28.31
C GLU A 458 10.96 -2.30 28.15
N ARG A 459 10.50 -1.79 27.00
CA ARG A 459 9.07 -1.52 26.73
C ARG A 459 8.31 -2.78 26.30
N PHE A 460 9.03 -3.79 25.84
CA PHE A 460 8.47 -5.06 25.36
C PHE A 460 9.01 -6.26 26.14
N ALA A 461 9.47 -6.06 27.37
CA ALA A 461 10.02 -7.12 28.23
C ALA A 461 9.01 -8.24 28.57
N ASP A 462 7.71 -7.92 28.52
CA ASP A 462 6.59 -8.85 28.73
C ASP A 462 6.09 -9.51 27.45
N LEU A 463 6.58 -9.12 26.28
CA LEU A 463 6.17 -9.70 25.00
C LEU A 463 6.84 -11.06 24.79
N ASP A 464 6.05 -12.12 24.92
CA ASP A 464 6.49 -13.49 24.64
C ASP A 464 6.29 -13.82 23.13
N MET A 465 7.39 -13.78 22.37
CA MET A 465 7.35 -14.13 20.95
C MET A 465 6.97 -15.59 20.68
N HIS A 466 7.26 -16.52 21.60
CA HIS A 466 6.82 -17.89 21.47
C HIS A 466 5.28 -17.97 21.56
N ALA A 467 4.67 -17.26 22.51
CA ALA A 467 3.23 -17.17 22.62
C ALA A 467 2.59 -16.50 21.38
N GLU A 468 3.21 -15.46 20.81
CA GLU A 468 2.73 -14.82 19.59
C GLU A 468 2.76 -15.77 18.38
N ILE A 469 3.81 -16.58 18.23
CA ILE A 469 3.90 -17.62 17.18
C ILE A 469 2.77 -18.64 17.35
N MET A 470 2.56 -19.13 18.57
CA MET A 470 1.50 -20.10 18.87
C MET A 470 0.11 -19.54 18.55
N ALA A 471 -0.15 -18.29 18.95
CA ALA A 471 -1.41 -17.60 18.65
C ALA A 471 -1.58 -17.36 17.15
N TYR A 472 -0.54 -16.91 16.45
CA TYR A 472 -0.59 -16.65 15.01
C TYR A 472 -0.96 -17.90 14.21
N PHE A 473 -0.23 -19.01 14.38
CA PHE A 473 -0.52 -20.24 13.64
C PHE A 473 -1.79 -20.95 14.13
N GLY A 474 -2.11 -20.87 15.42
CA GLY A 474 -3.31 -21.45 15.99
C GLY A 474 -4.59 -20.72 15.56
N GLU A 475 -4.63 -19.40 15.71
CA GLU A 475 -5.83 -18.60 15.45
C GLU A 475 -6.03 -18.32 13.96
N LEU A 476 -4.96 -18.04 13.21
CA LEU A 476 -5.07 -17.65 11.80
C LEU A 476 -5.06 -18.86 10.85
N TYR A 477 -4.28 -19.89 11.18
CA TYR A 477 -4.17 -21.09 10.35
C TYR A 477 -4.87 -22.33 10.95
N GLY A 478 -5.43 -22.25 12.16
CA GLY A 478 -6.16 -23.37 12.75
C GLY A 478 -5.28 -24.58 13.08
N MET A 479 -3.97 -24.37 13.20
CA MET A 479 -3.03 -25.44 13.56
C MET A 479 -3.19 -25.77 15.05
N ASP A 480 -3.19 -27.05 15.40
CA ASP A 480 -3.14 -27.43 16.81
C ASP A 480 -1.75 -27.16 17.43
N ALA A 481 -1.72 -26.96 18.75
CA ALA A 481 -0.50 -26.59 19.46
C ALA A 481 0.64 -27.62 19.26
N ALA A 482 0.32 -28.92 19.25
CA ALA A 482 1.31 -29.97 19.09
C ALA A 482 1.93 -29.98 17.68
N ALA A 483 1.14 -29.65 16.65
CA ALA A 483 1.62 -29.47 15.29
C ALA A 483 2.54 -28.24 15.17
N ILE A 484 2.18 -27.12 15.80
CA ILE A 484 3.03 -25.90 15.80
C ILE A 484 4.38 -26.19 16.47
N GLU A 485 4.37 -26.84 17.64
CA GLU A 485 5.58 -27.24 18.38
C GLU A 485 6.46 -28.21 17.61
N ARG A 486 5.87 -29.16 16.89
CA ARG A 486 6.61 -30.17 16.13
C ARG A 486 7.16 -29.62 14.81
N ASP A 487 6.36 -28.85 14.08
CA ASP A 487 6.62 -28.58 12.67
C ASP A 487 7.07 -27.15 12.38
N ILE A 488 6.64 -26.17 13.19
CA ILE A 488 6.93 -24.75 12.97
C ILE A 488 8.06 -24.26 13.87
N LEU A 489 7.92 -24.40 15.19
CA LEU A 489 8.88 -23.85 16.16
C LEU A 489 10.34 -24.28 15.93
N PRO A 490 10.66 -25.54 15.55
CA PRO A 490 12.04 -25.95 15.26
C PRO A 490 12.67 -25.23 14.05
N LYS A 491 11.86 -24.61 13.19
CA LYS A 491 12.31 -23.84 12.01
C LYS A 491 12.45 -22.35 12.31
N VAL A 492 11.87 -21.87 13.41
CA VAL A 492 11.96 -20.47 13.81
C VAL A 492 13.41 -20.11 14.16
N ARG A 493 13.87 -18.95 13.68
CA ARG A 493 15.18 -18.36 13.96
C ARG A 493 14.95 -16.90 14.34
N MET A 494 14.98 -16.59 15.64
CA MET A 494 14.77 -15.24 16.19
C MET A 494 15.97 -14.72 16.99
N ASP A 495 16.90 -15.59 17.38
CA ASP A 495 17.99 -15.29 18.32
C ASP A 495 19.38 -15.41 17.67
N VAL A 496 19.46 -15.21 16.36
CA VAL A 496 20.74 -15.17 15.63
C VAL A 496 21.30 -13.76 15.73
N HIS A 497 22.43 -13.60 16.43
CA HIS A 497 22.97 -12.30 16.77
C HIS A 497 24.47 -12.29 16.94
#